data_AF-A0A3G9IPL2-F1
#
_entry.id   AF-A0A3G9IPL2-F1
#
_cell.length_a   1.000
_cell.length_b   1.000
_cell.length_c   1.000
_cell.angle_alpha   90.00
_cell.angle_beta   90.00
_cell.angle_gamma   90.00
#
_symmetry.space_group_name_H-M   'P 1'
#
loop_
_entity.id
_entity.type
_entity.pdbx_description
1 polymer ?
#
loop_
_entity_poly.entity_id
_entity_poly.type
_entity_poly.pdbx_seq_one_letter_code
_entity_poly.pdbx_strand_id
1 'polypeptide(L)'
;MTLKQKILLLGAIPVLLMALVVNLSNYLVARSDLESDLVVARERAIKERKALLSSYLMLAKTAIEGSYGKPDSPEVRQQVKEILRPLRYGSDGYFFVYD
;
A
#
# COMPACT_ATOMS: atom_id res chain seq x y z
N MET A 1 53.35 17.05 -25.63
CA MET A 1 52.77 16.61 -24.34
C MET A 1 53.90 16.33 -23.37
N THR A 2 53.83 16.87 -22.15
CA THR A 2 54.86 16.60 -21.14
C THR A 2 54.60 15.25 -20.46
N LEU A 3 55.65 14.56 -19.98
CA LEU A 3 55.54 13.23 -19.36
C LEU A 3 54.55 13.21 -18.18
N LYS A 4 54.48 14.32 -17.43
CA LYS A 4 53.49 14.56 -16.35
C LYS A 4 52.05 14.46 -16.84
N GLN A 5 51.71 15.04 -18.00
CA GLN A 5 50.34 14.98 -18.54
C GLN A 5 49.94 13.56 -18.93
N LYS A 6 50.87 12.77 -19.50
CA LYS A 6 50.61 11.36 -19.85
C LYS A 6 50.34 10.51 -18.61
N ILE A 7 51.12 10.69 -17.55
CA ILE A 7 50.94 9.95 -16.28
C ILE A 7 49.63 10.36 -15.60
N LEU A 8 49.31 11.66 -15.59
CA LEU A 8 48.06 12.15 -15.03
C LEU A 8 46.83 11.61 -15.78
N LEU A 9 46.88 11.59 -17.12
CA LEU A 9 45.83 11.03 -17.96
C LEU A 9 45.66 9.52 -17.76
N LEU A 10 46.76 8.78 -17.52
CA LEU A 10 46.73 7.34 -17.28
C LEU A 10 45.94 6.97 -16.02
N GLY A 11 45.93 7.83 -15.00
CA GLY A 11 45.14 7.64 -13.77
C GLY A 11 43.74 8.25 -13.84
N ALA A 12 43.60 9.45 -14.41
CA ALA A 12 42.33 10.17 -14.43
C ALA A 12 41.29 9.54 -15.39
N ILE A 13 41.72 9.05 -16.56
CA ILE A 13 40.83 8.46 -17.55
C ILE A 13 40.06 7.25 -17.00
N PRO A 14 40.70 6.21 -16.43
CA PRO A 14 39.95 5.06 -15.93
C PRO A 14 38.98 5.41 -14.80
N VAL A 15 39.31 6.38 -13.94
CA VAL A 15 38.41 6.87 -12.88
C VAL A 15 37.18 7.56 -13.49
N LEU A 16 37.39 8.43 -14.48
CA LEU A 16 36.29 9.11 -15.18
C LEU A 16 35.41 8.13 -15.96
N LEU A 17 36.01 7.13 -16.60
CA LEU A 17 35.28 6.05 -17.27
C LEU A 17 34.42 5.26 -16.28
N MET A 18 34.96 4.93 -15.11
CA MET A 18 34.21 4.21 -14.09
C MET A 18 33.04 5.06 -13.57
N ALA A 19 33.26 6.35 -13.32
CA ALA A 19 32.20 7.28 -12.93
C ALA A 19 31.11 7.38 -14.01
N LEU A 20 31.48 7.45 -15.29
CA LEU A 20 30.56 7.47 -16.42
C LEU A 20 29.70 6.19 -16.48
N VAL A 21 30.31 5.02 -16.35
CA VAL A 21 29.61 3.73 -16.38
C VAL A 21 28.59 3.65 -15.23
N VAL A 22 28.98 4.02 -14.01
CA VAL A 22 28.08 4.00 -12.85
C VAL A 22 26.91 4.96 -13.05
N ASN A 23 27.16 6.19 -13.50
CA ASN A 23 26.10 7.17 -13.74
C ASN A 23 25.14 6.72 -14.83
N LEU A 24 25.66 6.15 -15.93
CA LEU A 24 24.82 5.63 -17.01
C LEU A 24 23.96 4.46 -16.54
N SER A 25 24.54 3.53 -15.78
CA SER A 25 23.82 2.41 -15.18
C SER A 25 22.68 2.90 -14.29
N ASN A 26 22.95 3.86 -13.40
CA ASN A 26 21.94 4.44 -12.51
C ASN A 26 20.84 5.16 -13.30
N TYR A 27 21.20 5.88 -14.36
CA TYR A 27 20.23 6.58 -15.21
C TYR A 27 19.29 5.62 -15.94
N LEU A 28 19.81 4.49 -16.43
CA LEU A 28 19.00 3.46 -17.10
C LEU A 28 18.03 2.78 -16.14
N VAL A 29 18.47 2.46 -14.92
CA VAL A 29 17.61 1.87 -13.88
C VAL A 29 16.55 2.86 -13.42
N ALA A 30 16.91 4.12 -13.14
CA ALA A 30 15.96 5.13 -12.71
C ALA A 30 14.87 5.42 -13.77
N ARG A 31 15.15 5.19 -15.06
CA ARG A 31 14.18 5.33 -16.15
C ARG A 31 13.16 4.20 -16.21
N SER A 32 13.50 2.98 -15.78
CA SER A 32 12.59 1.83 -15.83
C SER A 32 11.63 1.76 -14.65
N ASP A 33 11.94 2.41 -13.54
CA ASP A 33 11.32 2.09 -12.26
C ASP A 33 10.04 2.90 -11.97
N LEU A 34 9.87 4.08 -12.55
CA LEU A 34 8.79 5.01 -12.16
C LEU A 34 7.36 4.45 -12.39
N GLU A 35 7.11 3.78 -13.51
CA GLU A 35 5.78 3.23 -13.80
C GLU A 35 5.49 1.98 -12.95
N SER A 36 6.50 1.11 -12.78
CA SER A 36 6.42 -0.09 -11.95
C SER A 36 6.18 0.27 -10.48
N ASP A 37 6.92 1.25 -9.96
CA ASP A 37 6.80 1.73 -8.59
C ASP A 37 5.41 2.31 -8.32
N LEU A 38 4.83 3.03 -9.28
CA LEU A 38 3.49 3.59 -9.15
C LEU A 38 2.41 2.50 -9.11
N VAL A 39 2.53 1.46 -9.94
CA VAL A 39 1.63 0.30 -9.91
C VAL A 39 1.73 -0.42 -8.56
N VAL A 40 2.95 -0.72 -8.11
CA VAL A 40 3.19 -1.39 -6.82
C VAL A 40 2.66 -0.55 -5.65
N ALA A 41 2.91 0.76 -5.66
CA ALA A 41 2.40 1.67 -4.63
C ALA A 41 0.86 1.68 -4.60
N ARG A 42 0.22 1.73 -5.77
CA ARG A 42 -1.24 1.69 -5.89
C ARG A 42 -1.81 0.37 -5.37
N GLU A 43 -1.22 -0.76 -5.75
CA GLU A 43 -1.65 -2.08 -5.27
C GLU A 43 -1.51 -2.20 -3.74
N ARG A 44 -0.39 -1.72 -3.19
CA ARG A 44 -0.18 -1.66 -1.73
C ARG A 44 -1.25 -0.81 -1.05
N ALA A 45 -1.52 0.39 -1.54
CA ALA A 45 -2.55 1.26 -0.98
C ALA A 45 -3.94 0.61 -1.02
N ILE A 46 -4.31 -0.05 -2.12
CA ILE A 46 -5.57 -0.78 -2.23
C ILE A 46 -5.62 -1.94 -1.23
N LYS A 47 -4.53 -2.70 -1.10
CA LYS A 47 -4.44 -3.83 -0.16
C LYS A 47 -4.62 -3.37 1.29
N GLU A 48 -3.96 -2.28 1.67
CA GLU A 48 -4.08 -1.69 3.01
C GLU A 48 -5.51 -1.21 3.28
N ARG A 49 -6.15 -0.53 2.32
CA ARG A 49 -7.55 -0.11 2.44
C ARG A 49 -8.50 -1.29 2.59
N LYS A 50 -8.28 -2.39 1.86
CA LYS A 50 -9.05 -3.63 2.00
C LYS A 50 -8.84 -4.27 3.38
N ALA A 51 -7.61 -4.29 3.88
CA ALA A 51 -7.31 -4.83 5.20
C ALA A 51 -7.99 -4.02 6.32
N LEU A 52 -7.99 -2.68 6.21
CA LEU A 52 -8.72 -1.80 7.12
C LEU A 52 -10.22 -2.07 7.09
N LEU A 53 -10.82 -2.21 5.90
CA LEU A 53 -12.25 -2.52 5.78
C LEU A 53 -12.58 -3.89 6.40
N SER A 54 -11.73 -4.89 6.20
CA SER A 54 -11.86 -6.21 6.83
C SER A 54 -11.83 -6.10 8.37
N SER A 55 -10.93 -5.27 8.92
CA SER A 55 -10.86 -5.03 10.35
C SER A 55 -12.15 -4.38 10.89
N TYR A 56 -12.73 -3.41 10.16
CA TYR A 56 -14.00 -2.81 10.54
C TYR A 56 -15.16 -3.80 10.51
N LEU A 57 -15.18 -4.71 9.53
CA LEU A 57 -16.17 -5.79 9.48
C LEU A 57 -16.02 -6.75 10.66
N MET A 58 -14.79 -7.08 11.06
CA MET A 58 -14.56 -7.91 12.25
C MET A 58 -15.11 -7.23 13.51
N LEU A 59 -14.86 -5.93 13.71
CA LEU A 59 -15.39 -5.18 14.84
C LEU A 59 -16.93 -5.17 14.86
N ALA A 60 -17.55 -4.93 13.71
CA ALA A 60 -19.01 -4.97 13.60
C ALA A 60 -19.56 -6.38 13.87
N LYS A 61 -18.89 -7.44 13.38
CA LYS A 61 -19.28 -8.83 13.63
C LYS A 61 -19.20 -9.19 15.12
N THR A 62 -18.14 -8.76 15.80
CA THR A 62 -18.01 -8.95 17.27
C THR A 62 -19.10 -8.19 18.02
N ALA A 63 -19.46 -6.99 17.59
CA ALA A 63 -20.52 -6.21 18.25
C ALA A 63 -21.89 -6.91 18.19
N ILE A 64 -22.18 -7.65 17.11
CA ILE A 64 -23.45 -8.37 16.95
C ILE A 64 -23.38 -9.84 17.39
N GLU A 65 -22.21 -10.35 17.80
CA GLU A 65 -21.98 -11.77 18.06
C GLU A 65 -22.95 -12.36 19.09
N GLY A 66 -23.27 -11.59 20.15
CA GLY A 66 -24.22 -12.01 21.19
C GLY A 66 -25.68 -12.14 20.71
N SER A 67 -26.06 -11.43 19.65
CA SER A 67 -27.38 -11.56 19.02
C SER A 67 -27.34 -12.58 17.87
N TYR A 68 -26.26 -12.59 17.08
CA TYR A 68 -26.08 -13.47 15.93
C TYR A 68 -25.95 -14.96 16.31
N GLY A 69 -25.49 -15.26 17.53
CA GLY A 69 -25.43 -16.64 18.05
C GLY A 69 -26.78 -17.24 18.46
N LYS A 70 -27.87 -16.47 18.44
CA LYS A 70 -29.23 -16.92 18.79
C LYS A 70 -29.95 -17.48 17.56
N PRO A 71 -31.01 -18.29 17.73
CA PRO A 71 -31.87 -18.70 16.62
C PRO A 71 -32.41 -17.48 15.87
N ASP A 72 -32.53 -17.58 14.54
CA ASP A 72 -33.08 -16.50 13.74
C ASP A 72 -34.55 -16.25 14.12
N SER A 73 -34.85 -15.01 14.49
CA SER A 73 -36.18 -14.52 14.77
C SER A 73 -36.30 -13.06 14.34
N PRO A 74 -37.52 -12.56 14.06
CA PRO A 74 -37.72 -11.13 13.75
C PRO A 74 -37.13 -10.21 14.82
N GLU A 75 -37.21 -10.59 16.09
CA GLU A 75 -36.68 -9.85 17.23
C GLU A 75 -35.14 -9.83 17.24
N VAL A 76 -34.50 -10.97 16.95
CA VAL A 76 -33.04 -11.05 16.85
C VAL A 76 -32.52 -10.23 15.66
N ARG A 77 -33.21 -10.28 14.51
CA ARG A 77 -32.88 -9.45 13.34
C ARG A 77 -33.02 -7.96 13.64
N GLN A 78 -34.07 -7.57 14.36
CA GLN A 78 -34.26 -6.18 14.77
C GLN A 78 -33.14 -5.72 15.73
N GLN A 79 -32.76 -6.56 16.70
CA GLN A 79 -31.67 -6.28 17.63
C GLN A 79 -30.33 -6.07 16.91
N VAL A 80 -30.00 -6.92 15.93
CA VAL A 80 -28.79 -6.77 15.10
C VAL A 80 -28.81 -5.44 14.33
N LYS A 81 -29.95 -5.07 13.73
CA LYS A 81 -30.11 -3.79 13.02
C LYS A 81 -29.89 -2.60 13.95
N GLU A 82 -30.42 -2.65 15.16
CA GLU A 82 -30.25 -1.58 16.16
C GLU A 82 -28.79 -1.41 16.61
N ILE A 83 -28.05 -2.52 16.75
CA ILE A 83 -26.61 -2.49 17.08
C ILE A 83 -25.79 -1.90 15.94
N LEU A 84 -26.08 -2.26 14.68
CA LEU A 84 -25.29 -1.82 13.52
C LEU A 84 -25.59 -0.39 13.08
N ARG A 85 -26.84 0.09 13.26
CA ARG A 85 -27.30 1.40 12.79
C ARG A 85 -26.47 2.60 13.27
N PRO A 86 -25.99 2.68 14.52
CA PRO A 86 -25.13 3.79 14.98
C PRO A 86 -23.64 3.61 14.61
N LEU A 87 -23.19 2.41 14.20
CA LEU A 87 -21.77 2.16 13.94
C LEU A 87 -21.29 2.91 12.69
N ARG A 88 -20.11 3.53 12.79
CA ARG A 88 -19.43 4.24 11.70
C ARG A 88 -17.97 3.85 11.65
N TYR A 89 -17.40 3.78 10.45
CA TYR A 89 -15.98 3.42 10.22
C TYR A 89 -15.17 4.50 9.48
N GLY A 90 -15.63 5.76 9.58
CA GLY A 90 -15.01 6.94 8.97
C GLY A 90 -16.01 8.11 8.96
N SER A 91 -15.68 9.20 8.26
CA SER A 91 -16.59 10.34 8.07
C SER A 91 -17.88 9.91 7.35
N ASP A 92 -17.75 9.09 6.32
CA ASP A 92 -18.84 8.68 5.43
C ASP A 92 -19.09 7.15 5.43
N GLY A 93 -18.40 6.41 6.29
CA GLY A 93 -18.48 4.95 6.36
C GLY A 93 -19.60 4.48 7.29
N TYR A 94 -20.59 3.75 6.75
CA TYR A 94 -21.69 3.15 7.50
C TYR A 94 -21.87 1.67 7.11
N PHE A 95 -22.46 0.89 8.03
CA PHE A 95 -22.74 -0.52 7.78
C PHE A 95 -24.11 -0.69 7.12
N PHE A 96 -24.17 -1.52 6.09
CA PHE A 96 -25.40 -1.90 5.41
C PHE A 96 -25.61 -3.41 5.55
N VAL A 97 -26.87 -3.83 5.68
CA VAL A 97 -27.28 -5.22 5.80
C VAL A 97 -28.52 -5.42 4.95
N TYR A 98 -28.56 -6.50 4.20
CA TYR A 98 -29.70 -6.93 3.39
C TYR A 98 -30.35 -8.15 4.05
N ASP A 99 -31.63 -8.39 3.76
CA ASP A 99 -32.36 -9.60 4.17
C ASP A 99 -31.94 -10.80 3.33
#